data_AF-A0AAJ0G2H0-F1
#
_entry.id   AF-A0AAJ0G2H0-F1
#
_cell.length_a   1.000
_cell.length_b   1.000
_cell.length_c   1.000
_cell.angle_alpha   90.00
_cell.angle_beta   90.00
_cell.angle_gamma   90.00
#
_symmetry.space_group_name_H-M   'P 1'
#
loop_
_entity.id
_entity.type
_entity.pdbx_description
1 polymer ?
#
loop_
_entity_poly.entity_id
_entity_poly.type
_entity_poly.pdbx_seq_one_letter_code
_entity_poly.pdbx_strand_id
1 'polypeptide(L)'
;METSYHKLLPREYGESKDDSHKVDADIKTSFYTTYHRHQRRAWLIAALFSIALNVIFVSTLLGYLKLGFPPSSLCQQGRLYSPAQHVLRRVDRVFDSGFRGGRTPYQGAPNETNNKLWQDLYNFVGISRISDTEAGPMVNHTLPIPGDPGYYITSLDVFHQLHCLNLVRQAIYGHVDWTNQDEYFAIDHLDHCIDTIRQSLQCNADITPLTWVWSTDRGQALEEARIIHTCVDFDAIRDWGAQHKMKIPFNRTAKVDDDPLGWGSGVQIYGA
;
A
#
# COMPACT_ATOMS: atom_id res chain seq x y z
N MET A 1 1.02 -47.55 -84.41
CA MET A 1 1.54 -47.16 -85.74
C MET A 1 0.85 -45.86 -86.13
N GLU A 2 1.67 -44.86 -86.42
CA GLU A 2 1.43 -43.66 -87.23
C GLU A 2 0.00 -43.11 -87.35
N THR A 3 -0.19 -41.88 -86.87
CA THR A 3 -1.29 -41.02 -87.33
C THR A 3 -0.85 -40.26 -88.57
N SER A 4 -1.48 -40.61 -89.69
CA SER A 4 -1.42 -39.93 -90.98
C SER A 4 -2.39 -38.73 -91.04
N TYR A 5 -1.91 -37.71 -91.75
CA TYR A 5 -2.50 -36.51 -92.36
C TYR A 5 -3.99 -36.62 -92.82
N HIS A 6 -4.78 -35.57 -93.09
CA HIS A 6 -4.56 -34.22 -93.64
C HIS A 6 -5.78 -33.30 -93.34
N LYS A 7 -5.56 -31.98 -93.43
CA LYS A 7 -6.58 -30.91 -93.56
C LYS A 7 -7.64 -31.23 -94.63
N LEU A 8 -8.87 -30.72 -94.45
CA LEU A 8 -9.54 -29.75 -95.35
C LEU A 8 -10.91 -29.30 -94.80
N LEU A 9 -11.34 -28.13 -95.32
CA LEU A 9 -12.34 -27.15 -94.86
C LEU A 9 -13.81 -27.63 -94.75
N PRO A 10 -14.69 -26.87 -94.05
CA PRO A 10 -16.05 -27.32 -93.75
C PRO A 10 -17.04 -27.04 -94.88
N ARG A 11 -18.04 -27.92 -94.99
CA ARG A 11 -19.25 -27.79 -95.81
C ARG A 11 -20.42 -27.44 -94.88
N GLU A 12 -21.13 -26.37 -95.19
CA GLU A 12 -22.34 -25.91 -94.50
C GLU A 12 -23.54 -26.85 -94.70
N TYR A 13 -24.29 -27.08 -93.62
CA TYR A 13 -25.76 -27.24 -93.48
C TYR A 13 -26.00 -27.70 -92.03
N GLY A 14 -26.98 -27.29 -91.23
CA GLY A 14 -28.18 -26.47 -91.36
C GLY A 14 -28.97 -26.71 -90.05
N GLU A 15 -29.75 -25.73 -89.61
CA GLU A 15 -30.45 -25.62 -88.32
C GLU A 15 -31.24 -26.85 -87.83
N SER A 16 -31.18 -27.08 -86.51
CA SER A 16 -32.32 -27.54 -85.71
C SER A 16 -32.38 -26.72 -84.43
N LYS A 17 -33.49 -25.98 -84.26
CA LYS A 17 -33.83 -25.17 -83.09
C LYS A 17 -33.88 -26.02 -81.82
N ASP A 18 -33.34 -25.49 -80.71
CA ASP A 18 -33.60 -25.98 -79.37
C ASP A 18 -33.89 -24.80 -78.42
N ASP A 19 -35.06 -24.84 -77.78
CA ASP A 19 -35.60 -23.83 -76.84
C ASP A 19 -34.93 -23.89 -75.44
N SER A 20 -33.85 -24.66 -75.29
CA SER A 20 -33.13 -24.85 -74.01
C SER A 20 -32.37 -23.62 -73.50
N HIS A 21 -32.03 -22.66 -74.37
CA HIS A 21 -31.21 -21.51 -73.97
C HIS A 21 -31.94 -20.45 -73.12
N LYS A 22 -33.27 -20.33 -73.19
CA LYS A 22 -34.01 -19.34 -72.39
C LYS A 22 -34.23 -19.78 -70.94
N VAL A 23 -34.50 -21.07 -70.73
CA VAL A 23 -34.76 -21.61 -69.39
C VAL A 23 -33.48 -21.57 -68.52
N ASP A 24 -32.32 -21.88 -69.11
CA ASP A 24 -31.03 -21.82 -68.40
C ASP A 24 -30.59 -20.39 -68.04
N ALA A 25 -30.91 -19.41 -68.87
CA ALA A 25 -30.58 -18.01 -68.60
C ALA A 25 -31.45 -17.43 -67.47
N ASP A 26 -32.74 -17.72 -67.46
CA ASP A 26 -33.66 -17.26 -66.40
C ASP A 26 -33.39 -17.95 -65.05
N ILE A 27 -33.06 -19.25 -65.06
CA ILE A 27 -32.65 -19.97 -63.85
C ILE A 27 -31.36 -19.38 -63.27
N LYS A 28 -30.31 -19.21 -64.08
CA LYS A 28 -29.06 -18.59 -63.60
C LYS A 28 -29.32 -17.19 -63.03
N THR A 29 -30.10 -16.34 -63.72
CA THR A 29 -30.40 -14.98 -63.26
C THR A 29 -31.20 -14.96 -61.96
N SER A 30 -32.14 -15.89 -61.78
CA SER A 30 -32.90 -16.08 -60.53
C SER A 30 -32.01 -16.57 -59.37
N PHE A 31 -31.08 -17.50 -59.63
CA PHE A 31 -30.10 -17.95 -58.64
C PHE A 31 -29.10 -16.84 -58.26
N TYR A 32 -28.58 -16.07 -59.23
CA TYR A 32 -27.66 -14.95 -58.97
C TYR A 32 -28.33 -13.83 -58.16
N THR A 33 -29.57 -13.46 -58.48
CA THR A 33 -30.32 -12.42 -57.75
C THR A 33 -30.70 -12.87 -56.34
N THR A 34 -31.10 -14.14 -56.16
CA THR A 34 -31.40 -14.73 -54.85
C THR A 34 -30.15 -14.84 -53.99
N TYR A 35 -29.04 -15.33 -54.55
CA TYR A 35 -27.73 -15.41 -53.87
C TYR A 35 -27.24 -14.03 -53.41
N HIS A 36 -27.27 -13.02 -54.28
CA HIS A 36 -26.90 -11.65 -53.90
C HIS A 36 -27.82 -11.05 -52.83
N ARG A 37 -29.11 -11.40 -52.82
CA ARG A 37 -30.06 -10.96 -51.77
C ARG A 37 -29.75 -11.62 -50.42
N HIS A 38 -29.42 -12.91 -50.40
CA HIS A 38 -28.97 -13.60 -49.18
C HIS A 38 -27.62 -13.06 -48.68
N GLN A 39 -26.67 -12.80 -49.58
CA GLN A 39 -25.38 -12.23 -49.23
C GLN A 39 -25.51 -10.81 -48.66
N ARG A 40 -26.35 -9.95 -49.26
CA ARG A 40 -26.66 -8.61 -48.72
C ARG A 40 -27.30 -8.69 -47.33
N ARG A 41 -28.23 -9.62 -47.10
CA ARG A 41 -28.82 -9.84 -45.77
C ARG A 41 -27.78 -10.30 -44.75
N ALA A 42 -26.89 -11.22 -45.12
CA ALA A 42 -25.80 -11.67 -44.25
C ALA A 42 -24.84 -10.53 -43.88
N TRP A 43 -24.45 -9.69 -44.84
CA TRP A 43 -23.62 -8.51 -44.59
C TRP A 43 -24.32 -7.47 -43.71
N LEU A 44 -25.62 -7.24 -43.89
CA LEU A 44 -26.39 -6.35 -43.02
C LEU A 44 -26.44 -6.89 -41.58
N ILE A 45 -26.68 -8.19 -41.40
CA ILE A 45 -26.68 -8.82 -40.07
C ILE A 45 -25.30 -8.72 -39.41
N ALA A 46 -24.22 -9.00 -40.15
CA ALA A 46 -22.86 -8.88 -39.65
C ALA A 46 -22.50 -7.43 -39.28
N ALA A 47 -22.92 -6.45 -40.08
CA ALA A 47 -22.72 -5.04 -39.79
C ALA A 47 -23.49 -4.60 -38.53
N LEU A 48 -24.76 -5.01 -38.38
CA LEU A 48 -25.55 -4.73 -37.18
C LEU A 48 -24.94 -5.38 -35.93
N PHE A 49 -24.44 -6.62 -36.05
CA PHE A 49 -23.77 -7.32 -34.96
C PHE A 49 -22.45 -6.62 -34.56
N SER A 50 -21.66 -6.19 -35.53
CA SER A 50 -20.43 -5.42 -35.29
C SER A 50 -20.73 -4.07 -34.62
N ILE A 51 -21.75 -3.35 -35.07
CA ILE A 51 -22.18 -2.09 -34.44
C ILE A 51 -22.60 -2.34 -32.99
N ALA A 52 -23.39 -3.38 -32.72
CA ALA A 52 -23.80 -3.72 -31.36
C ALA A 52 -22.60 -4.04 -30.45
N LEU A 53 -21.62 -4.82 -30.93
CA LEU A 53 -20.39 -5.13 -30.19
C LEU A 53 -19.57 -3.87 -29.90
N ASN A 54 -19.44 -2.96 -30.87
CA ASN A 54 -18.71 -1.71 -30.67
C ASN A 54 -19.43 -0.78 -29.69
N VAL A 55 -20.77 -0.71 -29.72
CA VAL A 55 -21.56 0.05 -28.74
C VAL A 55 -21.36 -0.53 -27.33
N ILE A 56 -21.39 -1.85 -27.18
CA ILE A 56 -21.11 -2.51 -25.90
C ILE A 56 -19.68 -2.17 -25.44
N PHE A 57 -18.68 -2.33 -26.30
CA PHE A 57 -17.29 -2.03 -25.99
C PHE A 57 -17.05 -0.56 -25.59
N VAL A 58 -17.65 0.39 -26.31
CA VAL A 58 -17.55 1.82 -25.97
C VAL A 58 -18.28 2.11 -24.66
N SER A 59 -19.45 1.50 -24.43
CA SER A 59 -20.20 1.69 -23.19
C SER A 59 -19.47 1.13 -21.96
N THR A 60 -18.83 -0.03 -22.09
CA THR A 60 -18.02 -0.62 -21.01
C THR A 60 -16.75 0.19 -20.79
N LEU A 61 -16.06 0.63 -21.85
CA LEU A 61 -14.89 1.49 -21.75
C LEU A 61 -15.22 2.84 -21.08
N LEU A 62 -16.30 3.50 -21.49
CA LEU A 62 -16.79 4.73 -20.83
C LEU A 62 -17.21 4.46 -19.39
N GLY A 63 -17.80 3.29 -19.11
CA GLY A 63 -18.07 2.83 -17.75
C GLY A 63 -16.80 2.70 -16.92
N TYR A 64 -15.77 2.03 -17.43
CA TYR A 64 -14.46 1.89 -16.79
C TYR A 64 -13.76 3.25 -16.57
N LEU A 65 -13.83 4.16 -17.55
CA LEU A 65 -13.26 5.49 -17.43
C LEU A 65 -14.02 6.39 -16.45
N LYS A 66 -15.35 6.23 -16.34
CA LYS A 66 -16.19 6.93 -15.34
C LYS A 66 -16.11 6.33 -13.95
N LEU A 67 -15.87 5.03 -13.83
CA LEU A 67 -15.64 4.35 -12.55
C LEU A 67 -14.33 4.79 -11.90
N GLY A 68 -13.44 5.44 -12.68
CA GLY A 68 -12.13 5.84 -12.22
C GLY A 68 -11.27 4.63 -11.88
N PHE A 69 -9.96 4.81 -11.86
CA PHE A 69 -9.17 3.94 -10.98
C PHE A 69 -9.76 4.10 -9.58
N PRO A 70 -9.90 3.03 -8.76
CA PRO A 70 -10.20 3.23 -7.35
C PRO A 70 -9.20 4.28 -6.87
N PRO A 71 -9.66 5.40 -6.28
CA PRO A 71 -8.72 6.33 -5.71
C PRO A 71 -7.81 5.52 -4.77
N SER A 72 -6.65 6.05 -4.46
CA SER A 72 -5.84 5.62 -3.30
C SER A 72 -6.64 5.55 -1.97
N SER A 73 -7.94 5.84 -1.98
CA SER A 73 -8.93 5.72 -0.92
C SER A 73 -9.08 4.32 -0.33
N LEU A 74 -8.70 3.22 -0.99
CA LEU A 74 -8.68 1.91 -0.31
C LEU A 74 -7.67 1.87 0.85
N CYS A 75 -6.63 2.71 0.84
CA CYS A 75 -5.73 2.89 2.01
C CYS A 75 -6.23 3.95 3.00
N GLN A 76 -7.24 4.75 2.64
CA GLN A 76 -7.73 5.89 3.42
C GLN A 76 -9.03 5.55 4.15
N GLN A 77 -9.78 4.57 3.65
CA GLN A 77 -10.99 4.02 4.27
C GLN A 77 -10.61 3.27 5.56
N GLY A 78 -10.48 4.02 6.65
CA GLY A 78 -10.29 3.46 7.99
C GLY A 78 -9.42 4.28 8.92
N ARG A 79 -8.68 5.28 8.42
CA ARG A 79 -7.85 6.16 9.27
C ARG A 79 -8.62 7.40 9.69
N LEU A 80 -8.55 7.75 10.97
CA LEU A 80 -8.96 9.04 11.48
C LEU A 80 -8.20 10.17 10.76
N TYR A 81 -8.87 11.30 10.55
CA TYR A 81 -8.24 12.46 9.95
C TYR A 81 -7.10 12.99 10.83
N SER A 82 -5.99 13.33 10.19
CA SER A 82 -4.86 14.06 10.79
C SER A 82 -4.40 15.16 9.83
N PRO A 83 -4.08 16.37 10.31
CA PRO A 83 -3.47 17.42 9.49
C PRO A 83 -2.17 16.96 8.80
N ALA A 84 -1.41 16.07 9.44
CA ALA A 84 -0.16 15.52 8.93
C ALA A 84 -0.35 14.35 7.94
N GLN A 85 -1.58 13.96 7.61
CA GLN A 85 -1.83 12.79 6.75
C GLN A 85 -1.16 12.90 5.37
N HIS A 86 -1.07 14.11 4.82
CA HIS A 86 -0.52 14.35 3.48
C HIS A 86 1.01 14.18 3.37
N VAL A 87 1.74 14.17 4.50
CA VAL A 87 3.20 14.00 4.49
C VAL A 87 3.65 12.55 4.63
N LEU A 88 2.72 11.62 4.85
CA LEU A 88 3.05 10.21 5.03
C LEU A 88 3.70 9.61 3.78
N ARG A 89 4.90 9.06 3.95
CA ARG A 89 5.65 8.32 2.94
C ARG A 89 6.21 7.05 3.56
N ARG A 90 6.13 5.92 2.85
CA ARG A 90 6.76 4.67 3.30
C ARG A 90 8.21 4.67 2.85
N VAL A 91 9.10 4.35 3.78
CA VAL A 91 10.52 4.17 3.53
C VAL A 91 10.98 2.91 4.23
N ASP A 92 11.80 2.12 3.55
CA ASP A 92 12.39 0.93 4.15
C ASP A 92 13.61 1.31 4.98
N ARG A 93 13.69 0.79 6.20
CA ARG A 93 14.78 1.05 7.14
C ARG A 93 15.21 -0.26 7.78
N VAL A 94 16.52 -0.45 7.87
CA VAL A 94 17.11 -1.52 8.69
C VAL A 94 17.23 -1.00 10.11
N PHE A 95 16.81 -1.78 11.10
CA PHE A 95 16.96 -1.42 12.49
C PHE A 95 18.35 -1.80 12.99
N ASP A 96 18.94 -0.92 13.80
CA ASP A 96 20.14 -1.22 14.55
C ASP A 96 19.81 -2.21 15.67
N SER A 97 20.66 -3.23 15.87
CA SER A 97 20.42 -4.25 16.90
C SER A 97 20.52 -3.70 18.33
N GLY A 98 21.24 -2.59 18.49
CA GLY A 98 21.48 -1.95 19.78
C GLY A 98 22.46 -2.70 20.69
N PHE A 99 23.08 -3.80 20.21
CA PHE A 99 24.05 -4.58 20.99
C PHE A 99 25.46 -4.40 20.45
N ARG A 100 26.44 -4.34 21.37
CA ARG A 100 27.89 -4.36 21.06
C ARG A 100 28.25 -3.36 19.95
N GLY A 101 28.69 -3.85 18.78
CA GLY A 101 29.10 -3.01 17.63
C GLY A 101 27.94 -2.30 16.92
N GLY A 102 26.69 -2.65 17.22
CA GLY A 102 25.48 -2.04 16.67
C GLY A 102 24.79 -1.04 17.61
N ARG A 103 25.49 -0.51 18.63
CA ARG A 103 24.93 0.52 19.51
C ARG A 103 24.71 1.84 18.75
N THR A 104 23.54 2.44 18.93
CA THR A 104 23.23 3.73 18.34
C THR A 104 23.69 4.90 19.23
N PRO A 105 23.82 6.11 18.68
CA PRO A 105 24.11 7.31 19.47
C PRO A 105 23.05 7.68 20.52
N TYR A 106 21.88 7.04 20.51
CA TYR A 106 20.79 7.27 21.45
C TYR A 106 20.94 6.47 22.76
N GLN A 107 21.81 5.47 22.77
CA GLN A 107 22.04 4.60 23.93
C GLN A 107 23.09 5.19 24.90
N GLY A 108 23.26 4.52 26.04
CA GLY A 108 24.23 4.86 27.07
C GLY A 108 23.71 5.84 28.11
N ALA A 109 24.51 6.00 29.17
CA ALA A 109 24.20 6.90 30.28
C ALA A 109 23.87 8.32 29.77
N PRO A 110 22.85 9.00 30.32
CA PRO A 110 22.48 10.35 29.95
C PRO A 110 23.68 11.27 30.01
N ASN A 111 24.02 11.87 28.87
CA ASN A 111 25.07 12.85 28.70
C ASN A 111 24.57 13.95 27.77
N GLU A 112 25.33 15.03 27.64
CA GLU A 112 24.93 16.18 26.82
C GLU A 112 24.58 15.77 25.38
N THR A 113 25.41 14.93 24.75
CA THR A 113 25.24 14.48 23.37
C THR A 113 23.97 13.66 23.17
N ASN A 114 23.79 12.57 23.93
CA ASN A 114 22.62 11.71 23.74
C ASN A 114 21.33 12.39 24.23
N ASN A 115 21.38 13.21 25.28
CA ASN A 115 20.23 13.99 25.73
C ASN A 115 19.78 14.96 24.63
N LYS A 116 20.72 15.63 23.96
CA LYS A 116 20.41 16.49 22.83
C LYS A 116 19.77 15.71 21.68
N LEU A 117 20.33 14.56 21.29
CA LEU A 117 19.76 13.72 20.23
C LEU A 117 18.31 13.31 20.54
N TRP A 118 18.04 12.90 21.79
CA TRP A 118 16.68 12.56 22.22
C TRP A 118 15.75 13.78 22.20
N GLN A 119 16.19 14.93 22.70
CA GLN A 119 15.41 16.16 22.72
C GLN A 119 15.07 16.64 21.30
N ASP A 120 16.02 16.56 20.36
CA ASP A 120 15.82 16.98 18.97
C ASP A 120 14.73 16.17 18.24
N LEU A 121 14.37 14.98 18.73
CA LEU A 121 13.27 14.18 18.16
C LEU A 121 11.89 14.81 18.38
N TYR A 122 11.68 15.62 19.43
CA TYR A 122 10.35 16.11 19.81
C TYR A 122 10.29 17.55 20.34
N ASN A 123 11.34 18.12 20.95
CA ASN A 123 11.24 19.41 21.64
C ASN A 123 10.84 20.59 20.74
N PHE A 124 11.26 20.58 19.46
CA PHE A 124 10.98 21.68 18.51
C PHE A 124 9.81 21.40 17.56
N VAL A 125 9.26 20.18 17.59
CA VAL A 125 8.23 19.69 16.65
C VAL A 125 7.01 19.10 17.36
N GLY A 126 7.08 18.95 18.68
CA GLY A 126 6.09 18.24 19.48
C GLY A 126 4.77 18.98 19.59
N ILE A 127 4.78 20.31 19.54
CA ILE A 127 3.57 21.15 19.54
C ILE A 127 3.48 21.88 18.20
N SER A 128 2.35 21.71 17.54
CA SER A 128 2.05 22.24 16.21
C SER A 128 0.95 23.29 16.28
N ARG A 129 1.10 24.28 15.40
CA ARG A 129 0.10 25.32 15.10
C ARG A 129 -0.59 24.95 13.79
N ILE A 130 -1.90 24.72 13.85
CA ILE A 130 -2.71 24.36 12.68
C ILE A 130 -3.80 25.41 12.44
N SER A 131 -4.23 25.55 11.19
CA SER A 131 -5.35 26.43 10.83
C SER A 131 -6.69 25.87 11.30
N ASP A 132 -7.71 26.72 11.36
CA ASP A 132 -9.11 26.32 11.56
C ASP A 132 -9.60 25.29 10.54
N THR A 133 -9.15 25.40 9.28
CA THR A 133 -9.48 24.44 8.21
C THR A 133 -8.86 23.06 8.44
N GLU A 134 -7.70 22.99 9.09
CA GLU A 134 -7.06 21.74 9.50
C GLU A 134 -7.65 21.20 10.80
N ALA A 135 -8.02 22.06 11.73
CA ALA A 135 -8.60 21.66 13.01
C ALA A 135 -10.05 21.18 12.88
N GLY A 136 -10.84 21.78 11.98
CA GLY A 136 -12.27 21.52 11.83
C GLY A 136 -12.65 20.05 11.56
N PRO A 137 -11.94 19.33 10.67
CA PRO A 137 -12.23 17.93 10.37
C PRO A 137 -11.74 16.92 11.43
N MET A 138 -11.00 17.35 12.46
CA MET A 138 -10.54 16.47 13.53
C MET A 138 -11.72 15.94 14.36
N VAL A 139 -11.69 14.65 14.70
CA VAL A 139 -12.75 14.01 15.49
C VAL A 139 -12.77 14.53 16.93
N ASN A 140 -11.58 14.64 17.54
CA ASN A 140 -11.41 15.32 18.81
C ASN A 140 -11.03 16.79 18.53
N HIS A 141 -11.80 17.72 19.06
CA HIS A 141 -11.54 19.15 18.93
C HIS A 141 -10.46 19.62 19.90
N THR A 142 -9.75 20.68 19.52
CA THR A 142 -8.66 21.28 20.31
C THR A 142 -8.90 22.77 20.55
N LEU A 143 -8.08 23.38 21.42
CA LEU A 143 -8.19 24.80 21.75
C LEU A 143 -7.69 25.72 20.62
N PRO A 144 -8.35 26.88 20.41
CA PRO A 144 -7.75 27.97 19.67
C PRO A 144 -6.55 28.55 20.44
N ILE A 145 -5.58 29.10 19.72
CA ILE A 145 -4.40 29.71 20.33
C ILE A 145 -4.73 31.14 20.80
N PRO A 146 -4.61 31.46 22.09
CA PRO A 146 -4.82 32.82 22.59
C PRO A 146 -3.88 33.82 21.90
N GLY A 147 -4.45 34.88 21.32
CA GLY A 147 -3.68 35.90 20.60
C GLY A 147 -3.37 35.58 19.13
N ASP A 148 -3.84 34.45 18.60
CA ASP A 148 -3.60 34.04 17.21
C ASP A 148 -4.89 33.56 16.52
N PRO A 149 -5.75 34.50 16.06
CA PRO A 149 -7.05 34.18 15.50
C PRO A 149 -6.98 33.29 14.26
N GLY A 150 -7.84 32.28 14.19
CA GLY A 150 -7.90 31.32 13.08
C GLY A 150 -6.92 30.15 13.23
N TYR A 151 -6.17 30.08 14.33
CA TYR A 151 -5.21 29.01 14.58
C TYR A 151 -5.47 28.27 15.89
N TYR A 152 -5.09 27.01 15.88
CA TYR A 152 -5.36 26.01 16.90
C TYR A 152 -4.07 25.27 17.26
N ILE A 153 -3.99 24.84 18.52
CA ILE A 153 -2.85 24.09 19.04
C ILE A 153 -3.12 22.59 18.94
N THR A 154 -2.12 21.81 18.52
CA THR A 154 -2.18 20.34 18.53
C THR A 154 -0.77 19.77 18.66
N SER A 155 -0.65 18.46 18.71
CA SER A 155 0.59 17.71 18.80
C SER A 155 0.37 16.35 18.13
N LEU A 156 1.41 15.72 17.60
CA LEU A 156 1.29 14.36 17.04
C LEU A 156 1.73 13.35 18.09
N ASP A 157 0.96 12.28 18.27
CA ASP A 157 1.17 11.34 19.37
C ASP A 157 2.56 10.69 19.36
N VAL A 158 3.17 10.45 18.19
CA VAL A 158 4.56 9.96 18.08
C VAL A 158 5.56 10.81 18.89
N PHE A 159 5.39 12.12 18.94
CA PHE A 159 6.30 12.99 19.68
C PHE A 159 6.08 12.90 21.20
N HIS A 160 4.84 12.74 21.63
CA HIS A 160 4.50 12.48 23.03
C HIS A 160 5.02 11.10 23.48
N GLN A 161 4.86 10.07 22.65
CA GLN A 161 5.41 8.73 22.87
C GLN A 161 6.94 8.76 23.02
N LEU A 162 7.65 9.48 22.13
CA LEU A 162 9.11 9.66 22.21
C LEU A 162 9.54 10.44 23.45
N HIS A 163 8.79 11.48 23.83
CA HIS A 163 9.01 12.23 25.07
C HIS A 163 8.90 11.32 26.30
N CYS A 164 7.81 10.54 26.41
CA CYS A 164 7.61 9.58 27.50
C CYS A 164 8.72 8.52 27.55
N LEU A 165 9.11 7.97 26.40
CA LEU A 165 10.19 6.99 26.33
C LEU A 165 11.53 7.57 26.81
N ASN A 166 11.82 8.84 26.48
CA ASN A 166 13.02 9.52 26.98
C ASN A 166 12.96 9.75 28.50
N LEU A 167 11.78 10.03 29.07
CA LEU A 167 11.63 10.11 30.53
C LEU A 167 11.92 8.76 31.20
N VAL A 168 11.41 7.66 30.64
CA VAL A 168 11.73 6.31 31.12
C VAL A 168 13.23 6.04 31.04
N ARG A 169 13.87 6.39 29.91
CA ARG A 169 15.33 6.28 29.76
C ARG A 169 16.08 7.04 30.85
N GLN A 170 15.72 8.29 31.13
CA GLN A 170 16.40 9.06 32.17
C GLN A 170 16.19 8.46 33.57
N ALA A 171 14.97 7.97 33.86
CA ALA A 171 14.64 7.39 35.15
C ALA A 171 15.44 6.11 35.45
N ILE A 172 15.61 5.22 34.46
CA ILE A 172 16.33 3.96 34.70
C ILE A 172 17.79 4.20 35.13
N TYR A 173 18.45 5.21 34.58
CA TYR A 173 19.84 5.52 34.90
C TYR A 173 20.05 6.14 36.29
N GLY A 174 19.00 6.68 36.90
CA GLY A 174 19.06 7.21 38.26
C GLY A 174 19.11 6.12 39.35
N HIS A 175 18.86 4.86 39.00
CA HIS A 175 18.69 3.76 39.96
C HIS A 175 19.65 2.56 39.75
N VAL A 176 20.64 2.68 38.86
CA VAL A 176 21.61 1.61 38.58
C VAL A 176 22.77 1.66 39.56
N ASP A 177 23.09 0.52 40.21
CA ASP A 177 24.38 0.33 40.86
C ASP A 177 25.44 -0.09 39.82
N TRP A 178 26.29 0.87 39.44
CA TRP A 178 27.36 0.68 38.46
C TRP A 178 28.49 -0.25 38.90
N THR A 179 28.51 -0.66 40.18
CA THR A 179 29.50 -1.59 40.70
C THR A 179 29.03 -3.05 40.62
N ASN A 180 27.74 -3.27 40.41
CA ASN A 180 27.13 -4.58 40.25
C ASN A 180 27.12 -5.00 38.77
N GLN A 181 27.89 -6.02 38.41
CA GLN A 181 27.98 -6.49 37.02
C GLN A 181 26.64 -7.01 36.48
N ASP A 182 25.82 -7.65 37.31
CA ASP A 182 24.52 -8.17 36.87
C ASP A 182 23.56 -7.02 36.49
N GLU A 183 23.58 -5.93 37.26
CA GLU A 183 22.83 -4.70 36.94
C GLU A 183 23.42 -3.98 35.73
N TYR A 184 24.75 -4.00 35.56
CA TYR A 184 25.40 -3.44 34.38
C TYR A 184 25.02 -4.19 33.10
N PHE A 185 24.99 -5.53 33.12
CA PHE A 185 24.48 -6.29 31.97
C PHE A 185 22.99 -6.08 31.75
N ALA A 186 22.21 -5.88 32.81
CA ALA A 186 20.82 -5.49 32.71
C ALA A 186 20.66 -4.11 32.04
N ILE A 187 21.52 -3.12 32.35
CA ILE A 187 21.41 -1.78 31.76
C ILE A 187 21.69 -1.78 30.26
N ASP A 188 22.62 -2.61 29.77
CA ASP A 188 22.90 -2.74 28.34
C ASP A 188 21.68 -3.30 27.58
N HIS A 189 20.99 -4.28 28.17
CA HIS A 189 19.73 -4.79 27.64
C HIS A 189 18.62 -3.73 27.70
N LEU A 190 18.46 -3.03 28.82
CA LEU A 190 17.44 -1.98 28.93
C LEU A 190 17.65 -0.86 27.90
N ASP A 191 18.90 -0.47 27.68
CA ASP A 191 19.30 0.47 26.62
C ASP A 191 18.86 0.00 25.23
N HIS A 192 19.21 -1.23 24.88
CA HIS A 192 18.85 -1.81 23.59
C HIS A 192 17.32 -1.88 23.43
N CYS A 193 16.59 -2.22 24.49
CA CYS A 193 15.13 -2.27 24.51
C CYS A 193 14.53 -0.88 24.23
N ILE A 194 15.03 0.15 24.94
CA ILE A 194 14.59 1.53 24.75
C ILE A 194 14.87 1.99 23.32
N ASP A 195 16.05 1.71 22.78
CA ASP A 195 16.38 2.10 21.42
C ASP A 195 15.55 1.33 20.37
N THR A 196 15.29 0.05 20.60
CA THR A 196 14.39 -0.76 19.74
C THR A 196 12.98 -0.17 19.71
N ILE A 197 12.45 0.26 20.86
CA ILE A 197 11.15 0.94 20.93
C ILE A 197 11.22 2.28 20.21
N ARG A 198 12.27 3.09 20.41
CA ARG A 198 12.46 4.38 19.72
C ARG A 198 12.47 4.21 18.19
N GLN A 199 13.17 3.19 17.69
CA GLN A 199 13.21 2.85 16.26
C GLN A 199 11.81 2.44 15.75
N SER A 200 11.09 1.61 16.52
CA SER A 200 9.71 1.21 16.20
C SER A 200 8.74 2.40 16.16
N LEU A 201 8.82 3.33 17.12
CA LEU A 201 7.98 4.52 17.18
C LEU A 201 8.21 5.45 15.98
N GLN A 202 9.46 5.65 15.55
CA GLN A 202 9.73 6.45 14.35
C GLN A 202 9.33 5.73 13.05
N CYS A 203 9.47 4.41 13.00
CA CYS A 203 9.08 3.61 11.84
C CYS A 203 7.55 3.55 11.67
N ASN A 204 6.82 3.47 12.80
CA ASN A 204 5.37 3.39 12.85
C ASN A 204 4.77 4.64 13.50
N ALA A 205 5.27 5.82 13.10
CA ALA A 205 4.91 7.08 13.71
C ALA A 205 3.38 7.29 13.74
N ASP A 206 2.80 7.33 14.95
CA ASP A 206 1.40 7.68 15.15
C ASP A 206 1.22 9.19 14.94
N ILE A 207 0.54 9.53 13.85
CA ILE A 207 0.23 10.92 13.48
C ILE A 207 -1.16 11.34 13.99
N THR A 208 -1.79 10.59 14.89
CA THR A 208 -3.05 11.00 15.50
C THR A 208 -2.84 12.34 16.22
N PRO A 209 -3.64 13.38 15.91
CA PRO A 209 -3.48 14.68 16.51
C PRO A 209 -4.02 14.67 17.94
N LEU A 210 -3.11 14.79 18.92
CA LEU A 210 -3.46 15.04 20.30
C LEU A 210 -4.07 16.44 20.45
N THR A 211 -5.07 16.54 21.32
CA THR A 211 -5.83 17.77 21.53
C THR A 211 -5.40 18.44 22.81
N TRP A 212 -5.67 19.73 22.92
CA TRP A 212 -5.51 20.48 24.16
C TRP A 212 -6.88 20.86 24.70
N VAL A 213 -7.00 20.86 26.02
CA VAL A 213 -8.22 21.21 26.75
C VAL A 213 -7.91 22.16 27.91
N TRP A 214 -8.87 23.01 28.27
CA TRP A 214 -8.72 23.88 29.43
C TRP A 214 -9.07 23.09 30.70
N SER A 215 -8.09 22.89 31.57
CA SER A 215 -8.33 22.31 32.90
C SER A 215 -8.77 23.41 33.85
N THR A 216 -10.03 23.38 34.28
CA THR A 216 -10.56 24.30 35.30
C THR A 216 -9.83 24.17 36.63
N ASP A 217 -9.53 22.93 37.04
CA ASP A 217 -8.92 22.65 38.33
C ASP A 217 -7.48 23.14 38.42
N ARG A 218 -6.75 23.13 37.28
CA ARG A 218 -5.37 23.61 37.21
C ARG A 218 -5.25 25.04 36.70
N GLY A 219 -6.33 25.64 36.20
CA GLY A 219 -6.32 26.98 35.62
C GLY A 219 -5.40 27.13 34.40
N GLN A 220 -5.19 26.05 33.63
CA GLN A 220 -4.28 26.06 32.48
C GLN A 220 -4.73 25.09 31.39
N ALA A 221 -4.29 25.35 30.15
CA ALA A 221 -4.43 24.41 29.05
C ALA A 221 -3.48 23.23 29.22
N LEU A 222 -3.98 22.02 28.98
CA LEU A 222 -3.23 20.77 29.06
C LEU A 222 -3.49 19.95 27.80
N GLU A 223 -2.50 19.18 27.40
CA GLU A 223 -2.68 18.13 26.40
C GLU A 223 -3.60 17.03 26.97
N GLU A 224 -4.56 16.59 26.17
CA GLU A 224 -5.46 15.48 26.45
C GLU A 224 -5.10 14.34 25.49
N ALA A 225 -4.50 13.30 26.04
CA ALA A 225 -4.10 12.11 25.30
C ALA A 225 -5.20 11.03 25.26
N ARG A 226 -6.30 11.17 26.01
CA ARG A 226 -7.44 10.24 25.93
C ARG A 226 -8.34 10.59 24.75
N ILE A 227 -7.81 10.39 23.57
CA ILE A 227 -8.50 10.62 22.30
C ILE A 227 -8.73 9.30 21.56
N ILE A 228 -9.44 9.36 20.44
CA ILE A 228 -9.66 8.20 19.59
C ILE A 228 -8.44 7.95 18.69
N HIS A 229 -8.00 6.70 18.60
CA HIS A 229 -6.92 6.26 17.70
C HIS A 229 -7.45 5.24 16.69
N THR A 230 -6.82 5.17 15.52
CA THR A 230 -6.99 4.05 14.58
C THR A 230 -5.85 3.05 14.79
N CYS A 231 -6.16 1.95 15.47
CA CYS A 231 -5.17 0.91 15.75
C CYS A 231 -5.33 -0.30 14.82
N VAL A 232 -4.27 -1.10 14.70
CA VAL A 232 -4.40 -2.49 14.23
C VAL A 232 -5.15 -3.31 15.28
N ASP A 233 -5.85 -4.35 14.84
CA ASP A 233 -6.49 -5.29 15.74
C ASP A 233 -5.43 -6.15 16.44
N PHE A 234 -5.07 -5.76 17.66
CA PHE A 234 -4.06 -6.45 18.45
C PHE A 234 -4.51 -7.84 18.89
N ASP A 235 -5.81 -8.04 19.10
CA ASP A 235 -6.35 -9.34 19.48
C ASP A 235 -6.23 -10.33 18.33
N ALA A 236 -6.55 -9.92 17.10
CA ALA A 236 -6.33 -10.73 15.91
C ALA A 236 -4.85 -11.12 15.73
N ILE A 237 -3.92 -10.19 15.98
CA ILE A 237 -2.47 -10.46 15.93
C ILE A 237 -2.07 -11.48 17.01
N ARG A 238 -2.56 -11.30 18.24
CA ARG A 238 -2.30 -12.21 19.35
C ARG A 238 -2.85 -13.61 19.06
N ASP A 239 -4.05 -13.69 18.49
CA ASP A 239 -4.69 -14.97 18.14
C ASP A 239 -3.92 -15.69 17.05
N TRP A 240 -3.44 -14.96 16.03
CA TRP A 240 -2.50 -15.51 15.05
C TRP A 240 -1.26 -16.08 15.74
N GLY A 241 -0.62 -15.32 16.63
CA GLY A 241 0.56 -15.78 17.37
C GLY A 241 0.27 -17.02 18.23
N ALA A 242 -0.93 -17.10 18.83
CA ALA A 242 -1.34 -18.23 19.63
C ALA A 242 -1.56 -19.51 18.80
N GLN A 243 -2.11 -19.38 17.59
CA GLN A 243 -2.32 -20.49 16.66
C GLN A 243 -1.01 -20.99 16.02
N HIS A 244 0.00 -20.13 15.93
CA HIS A 244 1.29 -20.41 15.28
C HIS A 244 2.43 -20.65 16.27
N LYS A 245 2.12 -20.99 17.54
CA LYS A 245 3.14 -21.32 18.55
C LYS A 245 4.02 -22.48 18.07
N MET A 246 5.32 -22.40 18.38
CA MET A 246 6.23 -23.50 18.11
C MET A 246 5.77 -24.77 18.80
N LYS A 247 5.67 -25.86 18.03
CA LYS A 247 5.27 -27.18 18.53
C LYS A 247 6.43 -27.95 19.17
N ILE A 248 7.67 -27.58 18.82
CA ILE A 248 8.90 -28.17 19.32
C ILE A 248 9.86 -27.06 19.76
N PRO A 249 10.66 -27.26 20.83
CA PRO A 249 11.70 -26.31 21.20
C PRO A 249 12.70 -26.10 20.07
N PHE A 250 13.08 -24.84 19.82
CA PHE A 250 14.07 -24.51 18.81
C PHE A 250 15.48 -24.79 19.34
N ASN A 251 16.20 -25.70 18.70
CA ASN A 251 17.58 -26.01 19.05
C ASN A 251 18.53 -24.94 18.46
N ARG A 252 18.97 -24.01 19.31
CA ARG A 252 19.83 -22.87 18.91
C ARG A 252 21.25 -23.27 18.48
N THR A 253 21.67 -24.52 18.67
CA THR A 253 23.02 -24.98 18.30
C THR A 253 23.03 -25.89 17.07
N ALA A 254 21.86 -26.29 16.55
CA ALA A 254 21.75 -27.10 15.35
C ALA A 254 21.71 -26.23 14.11
N LYS A 255 22.61 -26.48 13.15
CA LYS A 255 22.62 -25.84 11.84
C LYS A 255 21.75 -26.63 10.85
N VAL A 256 21.07 -25.92 9.95
CA VAL A 256 20.29 -26.50 8.84
C VAL A 256 20.98 -26.14 7.54
N ASP A 257 21.73 -27.08 6.97
CA ASP A 257 22.53 -26.83 5.76
C ASP A 257 21.69 -26.88 4.46
N ASP A 258 20.53 -27.51 4.50
CA ASP A 258 19.59 -27.69 3.38
C ASP A 258 18.37 -26.74 3.46
N ASP A 259 18.57 -25.54 4.01
CA ASP A 259 17.51 -24.52 4.02
C ASP A 259 17.15 -24.07 2.59
N PRO A 260 15.90 -24.31 2.12
CA PRO A 260 15.48 -23.90 0.78
C PRO A 260 15.46 -22.38 0.58
N LEU A 261 15.47 -21.60 1.65
CA LEU A 261 15.55 -20.14 1.60
C LEU A 261 17.00 -19.61 1.63
N GLY A 262 17.98 -20.48 1.84
CA GLY A 262 19.41 -20.17 1.76
C GLY A 262 20.02 -19.47 2.97
N TRP A 263 19.24 -19.18 4.03
CA TRP A 263 19.71 -18.47 5.23
C TRP A 263 20.30 -19.42 6.29
N GLY A 264 19.89 -20.69 6.30
CA GLY A 264 20.39 -21.72 7.22
C GLY A 264 21.89 -22.03 7.07
N SER A 265 22.48 -21.66 5.93
CA SER A 265 23.91 -21.78 5.66
C SER A 265 24.78 -20.88 6.56
N GLY A 266 24.18 -19.87 7.19
CA GLY A 266 24.79 -18.97 8.16
C GLY A 266 25.06 -17.57 7.59
N VAL A 267 24.91 -16.55 8.43
CA VAL A 267 25.24 -15.16 8.12
C VAL A 267 26.25 -14.66 9.16
N GLN A 268 27.29 -13.94 8.73
CA GLN A 268 28.15 -13.24 9.67
C GLN A 268 27.37 -12.08 10.29
N ILE A 269 27.10 -12.18 11.59
CA ILE A 269 26.55 -11.08 12.37
C ILE A 269 27.74 -10.21 12.79
N TYR A 270 28.00 -9.14 12.05
CA TYR A 270 29.06 -8.19 12.41
C TYR A 270 28.72 -7.52 13.75
N GLY A 271 29.70 -7.53 14.67
CA GLY A 271 29.55 -6.92 15.99
C GLY A 271 28.92 -7.80 17.06
N ALA A 272 28.79 -9.12 16.84
CA ALA A 272 28.32 -10.08 17.84
C ALA A 272 29.33 -10.42 18.93
#